data_AF-A0A975GGS3-F1
#
_entry.id   AF-A0A975GGS3-F1
#
_cell.length_a   1.000
_cell.length_b   1.000
_cell.length_c   1.000
_cell.angle_alpha   90.00
_cell.angle_beta   90.00
_cell.angle_gamma   90.00
#
_symmetry.space_group_name_H-M   'P 1'
#
loop_
_entity.id
_entity.type
_entity.pdbx_description
1 polymer ?
#
loop_
_entity_poly.entity_id
_entity_poly.type
_entity_poly.pdbx_seq_one_letter_code
_entity_poly.pdbx_strand_id
1 'polypeptide(L)'
;MAVFQIIASRPIEKKDFDHRPELDVKMISGELKVDDTFILYETHHPFEVIIRKLENNDNFITVSVSCSVRYEGWHVGTIVDTENPEAGRKFGYRTKDAAQLYHPDVLKKYRD
;
A
#
# COMPACT_ATOMS: atom_id res chain seq x y z
N MET A 1 -11.18 -6.21 6.07
CA MET A 1 -11.28 -5.39 4.85
C MET A 1 -10.96 -3.95 5.23
N ALA A 2 -9.95 -3.37 4.59
CA ALA A 2 -9.30 -2.12 4.94
C ALA A 2 -9.12 -1.21 3.72
N VAL A 3 -9.20 0.09 3.99
CA VAL A 3 -8.78 1.16 3.08
C VAL A 3 -7.75 2.03 3.81
N PHE A 4 -6.59 2.23 3.20
CA PHE A 4 -5.49 2.98 3.81
C PHE A 4 -4.69 3.76 2.78
N GLN A 5 -3.97 4.78 3.22
CA GLN A 5 -3.02 5.52 2.42
C GLN A 5 -1.58 5.17 2.83
N ILE A 6 -0.71 4.88 1.89
CA ILE A 6 0.74 4.74 2.15
C ILE A 6 1.32 6.16 2.29
N ILE A 7 1.92 6.47 3.43
CA ILE A 7 2.46 7.80 3.75
C ILE A 7 3.99 7.82 3.79
N ALA A 8 4.63 6.69 4.00
CA ALA A 8 6.07 6.52 3.83
C ALA A 8 6.40 5.09 3.39
N SER A 9 7.56 4.90 2.77
CA SER A 9 8.08 3.57 2.47
C SER A 9 9.59 3.55 2.60
N ARG A 10 10.10 2.50 3.26
CA ARG A 10 11.51 2.34 3.58
C ARG A 10 12.04 1.04 2.95
N PRO A 11 13.12 1.10 2.14
CA PRO A 11 13.77 -0.10 1.64
C PRO A 11 14.48 -0.85 2.77
N ILE A 12 14.79 -2.13 2.56
CA ILE A 12 15.67 -2.86 3.47
C ILE A 12 17.11 -2.55 3.07
N GLU A 13 17.90 -1.97 3.97
CA GLU A 13 19.31 -1.59 3.69
C GLU A 13 20.27 -2.79 3.73
N LYS A 14 19.87 -3.94 4.27
CA LYS A 14 20.72 -5.13 4.42
C LYS A 14 20.04 -6.40 3.90
N LYS A 15 20.84 -7.34 3.38
CA LYS A 15 20.42 -8.70 3.01
C LYS A 15 20.12 -9.55 4.26
N ASP A 16 19.29 -9.04 5.16
CA ASP A 16 18.84 -9.77 6.32
C ASP A 16 17.42 -10.27 6.04
N PHE A 17 17.26 -11.59 5.94
CA PHE A 17 16.03 -12.22 5.49
C PHE A 17 14.85 -12.00 6.46
N ASP A 18 15.15 -11.61 7.70
CA ASP A 18 14.15 -11.31 8.73
C ASP A 18 13.66 -9.86 8.69
N HIS A 19 14.43 -8.95 8.07
CA HIS A 19 14.04 -7.56 7.89
C HIS A 19 13.24 -7.45 6.60
N ARG A 20 11.94 -7.22 6.75
CA ARG A 20 11.00 -6.97 5.65
C ARG A 20 10.94 -5.45 5.42
N PRO A 21 10.71 -4.98 4.18
CA PRO A 21 10.59 -3.56 3.97
C PRO A 21 9.30 -3.06 4.58
N GLU A 22 9.27 -1.77 4.88
CA GLU A 22 8.22 -1.16 5.68
C GLU A 22 7.47 -0.10 4.90
N LEU A 23 6.16 -0.09 5.10
CA LEU A 23 5.26 0.96 4.66
C LEU A 23 4.63 1.57 5.90
N ASP A 24 4.76 2.88 6.07
CA ASP A 24 3.90 3.58 7.03
C ASP A 24 2.58 3.85 6.33
N VAL A 25 1.48 3.44 6.96
CA VAL A 25 0.15 3.60 6.41
C VAL A 25 -0.76 4.35 7.37
N LYS A 26 -1.58 5.23 6.81
CA LYS A 26 -2.66 5.90 7.52
C LYS A 26 -3.97 5.22 7.16
N MET A 27 -4.63 4.64 8.17
CA MET A 27 -5.95 4.03 7.97
C MET A 27 -6.98 5.09 7.60
N ILE A 28 -7.79 4.79 6.59
CA ILE A 28 -8.97 5.58 6.19
C ILE A 28 -10.23 4.91 6.71
N SER A 29 -10.32 3.58 6.58
CA SER A 29 -11.41 2.77 7.16
C SER A 29 -11.00 1.31 7.31
N GLY A 30 -11.72 0.58 8.17
CA GLY A 30 -11.47 -0.84 8.43
C GLY A 30 -10.23 -1.08 9.30
N GLU A 31 -9.72 -2.31 9.24
CA GLU A 31 -8.59 -2.77 10.03
C GLU A 31 -7.67 -3.65 9.18
N LEU A 32 -6.36 -3.54 9.40
CA LEU A 32 -5.35 -4.43 8.82
C LEU A 32 -4.99 -5.54 9.81
N LYS A 33 -4.76 -6.73 9.29
CA LYS A 33 -4.30 -7.91 10.03
C LYS A 33 -3.03 -8.47 9.42
N VAL A 34 -2.28 -9.22 10.22
CA VAL A 34 -1.18 -10.03 9.69
C VAL A 34 -1.76 -11.07 8.73
N ASP A 35 -1.02 -11.34 7.65
CA ASP A 35 -1.41 -12.16 6.50
C ASP A 35 -2.55 -11.61 5.63
N ASP A 36 -3.10 -10.42 5.94
CA ASP A 36 -3.90 -9.68 4.97
C ASP A 36 -3.05 -9.41 3.72
N THR A 37 -3.74 -9.46 2.58
CA THR A 37 -3.12 -9.37 1.26
C THR A 37 -3.70 -8.20 0.50
N PHE A 38 -2.85 -7.47 -0.21
CA PHE A 38 -3.27 -6.38 -1.08
C PHE A 38 -2.40 -6.31 -2.33
N ILE A 39 -2.88 -5.59 -3.34
CA ILE A 39 -2.18 -5.44 -4.62
C ILE A 39 -1.60 -4.03 -4.72
N LEU A 40 -0.34 -3.96 -5.13
CA LEU A 40 0.31 -2.76 -5.61
C LEU A 40 0.67 -2.92 -7.09
N TYR A 41 0.92 -1.82 -7.79
CA TYR A 41 1.17 -1.81 -9.23
C TYR A 41 2.52 -1.19 -9.57
N GLU A 42 3.40 -1.95 -10.22
CA GLU A 42 4.63 -1.40 -10.79
C GLU A 42 4.46 -1.18 -12.29
N THR A 43 4.38 0.10 -12.70
CA THR A 43 4.16 0.53 -14.08
C THR A 43 2.81 0.01 -14.62
N HIS A 44 2.68 -1.29 -14.94
CA HIS A 44 1.40 -1.97 -15.25
C HIS A 44 1.27 -3.38 -14.66
N HIS A 45 2.25 -3.85 -13.89
CA HIS A 45 2.25 -5.20 -13.34
C HIS A 45 1.71 -5.18 -11.91
N PRO A 46 0.54 -5.79 -11.66
CA PRO A 46 0.10 -6.01 -10.30
C PRO A 46 1.06 -6.98 -9.63
N PHE A 47 1.38 -6.74 -8.38
CA PHE A 47 2.06 -7.71 -7.55
C PHE A 47 1.40 -7.75 -6.18
N GLU A 48 1.38 -8.96 -5.64
CA GLU A 48 0.74 -9.26 -4.37
C GLU A 48 1.68 -8.96 -3.21
N VAL A 49 1.12 -8.30 -2.20
CA VAL A 49 1.79 -7.85 -1.01
C VAL A 49 1.09 -8.46 0.19
N ILE A 50 1.82 -9.24 0.96
CA ILE A 50 1.30 -9.88 2.18
C ILE A 50 1.85 -9.10 3.37
N ILE A 51 0.98 -8.77 4.31
CA ILE A 51 1.34 -8.17 5.58
C ILE A 51 1.94 -9.22 6.49
N ARG A 52 3.09 -8.89 7.08
CA ARG A 52 3.88 -9.85 7.85
C ARG A 52 4.10 -9.40 9.28
N LYS A 53 4.03 -8.09 9.49
CA LYS A 53 4.09 -7.47 10.79
C LYS A 53 3.34 -6.15 10.73
N LEU A 54 2.69 -5.82 11.83
CA LEU A 54 2.02 -4.55 12.06
C LEU A 54 2.54 -3.96 13.36
N GLU A 55 2.94 -2.70 13.33
CA GLU A 55 3.27 -1.93 14.52
C GLU A 55 2.39 -0.68 14.54
N ASN A 56 1.54 -0.57 15.56
CA ASN A 56 0.69 0.59 15.73
C ASN A 56 1.49 1.71 16.41
N ASN A 57 1.56 2.86 15.75
CA ASN A 57 2.04 4.11 16.31
C ASN A 57 0.85 5.04 16.58
N ASP A 58 1.08 6.16 17.24
CA ASP A 58 0.01 7.10 17.63
C ASP A 58 -0.82 7.61 16.44
N ASN A 59 -0.22 7.72 15.25
CA ASN A 59 -0.85 8.37 14.09
C ASN A 59 -0.86 7.53 12.78
N PHE A 60 -0.16 6.40 12.77
CA PHE A 60 -0.01 5.54 11.60
C PHE A 60 0.34 4.11 12.01
N ILE A 61 0.27 3.19 11.07
CA ILE A 61 0.63 1.79 11.26
C ILE A 61 1.85 1.52 10.39
N THR A 62 2.93 1.00 10.98
CA THR A 62 4.05 0.47 10.20
C THR A 62 3.72 -0.95 9.77
N VAL A 63 3.78 -1.21 8.48
CA VAL A 63 3.44 -2.48 7.85
C VAL A 63 4.71 -3.06 7.24
N SER A 64 5.20 -4.17 7.80
CA SER A 64 6.29 -4.91 7.16
C SER A 64 5.71 -5.92 6.17
N VAL A 65 6.21 -5.91 4.93
CA VAL A 65 5.57 -6.63 3.81
C VAL A 65 6.42 -7.76 3.22
N SER A 66 5.82 -8.67 2.45
CA SER A 66 6.52 -9.80 1.82
C SER A 66 7.37 -9.43 0.60
N CYS A 67 7.10 -8.30 -0.06
CA CYS A 67 7.77 -7.89 -1.30
C CYS A 67 8.90 -6.89 -1.01
N SER A 68 9.95 -6.85 -1.85
CA SER A 68 10.98 -5.82 -1.73
C SER A 68 10.47 -4.43 -2.15
N VAL A 69 10.53 -3.45 -1.25
CA VAL A 69 10.44 -2.03 -1.59
C VAL A 69 11.76 -1.63 -2.25
N ARG A 70 11.70 -1.15 -3.50
CA ARG A 70 12.90 -0.90 -4.32
C ARG A 70 13.66 0.37 -3.94
N TYR A 71 12.95 1.40 -3.48
CA TYR A 71 13.53 2.70 -3.13
C TYR A 71 12.64 3.44 -2.13
N GLU A 72 13.22 4.41 -1.43
CA GLU A 72 12.50 5.29 -0.49
C GLU A 72 11.42 6.10 -1.21
N GLY A 73 10.22 6.17 -0.64
CA GLY A 73 9.11 6.91 -1.24
C GLY A 73 8.33 6.15 -2.32
N TRP A 74 8.67 4.89 -2.57
CA TRP A 74 7.88 4.00 -3.41
C TRP A 74 6.43 3.91 -2.93
N HIS A 75 5.48 4.16 -3.83
CA HIS A 75 4.04 4.13 -3.53
C HIS A 75 3.57 5.11 -2.44
N VAL A 76 4.34 6.13 -2.06
CA VAL A 76 3.82 7.17 -1.16
C VAL A 76 2.69 7.94 -1.84
N GLY A 77 1.62 8.21 -1.09
CA GLY A 77 0.38 8.83 -1.57
C GLY A 77 -0.68 7.84 -2.05
N THR A 78 -0.30 6.59 -2.33
CA THR A 78 -1.20 5.51 -2.77
C THR A 78 -2.33 5.30 -1.79
N ILE A 79 -3.58 5.28 -2.25
CA ILE A 79 -4.70 4.70 -1.50
C ILE A 79 -4.91 3.26 -1.95
N VAL A 80 -4.88 2.34 -1.00
CA VAL A 80 -5.11 0.90 -1.19
C VAL A 80 -6.48 0.56 -0.65
N ASP A 81 -7.27 -0.15 -1.45
CA ASP A 81 -8.50 -0.83 -1.02
C ASP A 81 -8.27 -2.33 -1.13
N THR A 82 -8.26 -3.01 0.00
CA THR A 82 -8.04 -4.47 0.07
C THR A 82 -9.22 -5.28 -0.47
N GLU A 83 -10.42 -4.69 -0.59
CA GLU A 83 -11.60 -5.35 -1.19
C GLU A 83 -11.61 -5.22 -2.71
N ASN A 84 -11.09 -4.11 -3.23
CA ASN A 84 -11.14 -3.73 -4.64
C ASN A 84 -9.73 -3.52 -5.21
N PRO A 85 -8.90 -4.57 -5.32
CA PRO A 85 -7.50 -4.45 -5.72
C PRO A 85 -7.34 -3.84 -7.13
N GLU A 86 -8.32 -4.01 -8.01
CA GLU A 86 -8.29 -3.46 -9.37
C GLU A 86 -8.58 -1.96 -9.45
N ALA A 87 -9.07 -1.33 -8.38
CA ALA A 87 -9.37 0.11 -8.37
C ALA A 87 -8.11 0.96 -8.62
N GLY A 88 -6.92 0.45 -8.26
CA GLY A 88 -5.63 1.08 -8.54
C GLY A 88 -5.20 1.05 -10.02
N ARG A 89 -5.77 0.15 -10.84
CA ARG A 89 -5.35 -0.07 -12.24
C ARG A 89 -5.72 1.09 -13.18
N LYS A 90 -6.79 1.82 -12.87
CA LYS A 90 -7.42 2.77 -13.82
C LYS A 90 -6.64 4.06 -14.05
N PHE A 91 -5.65 4.38 -13.21
CA PHE A 91 -4.96 5.68 -13.21
C PHE A 91 -3.46 5.61 -13.53
N GLY A 92 -2.95 4.43 -13.88
CA GLY A 92 -1.56 4.23 -14.28
C GLY A 92 -1.31 4.58 -15.74
N TYR A 93 -1.13 5.87 -16.05
CA TYR A 93 -0.22 6.37 -17.09
C TYR A 93 -0.17 7.91 -17.06
N ARG A 94 0.98 8.48 -16.66
CA ARG A 94 1.50 9.87 -16.89
C ARG A 94 1.98 10.68 -15.68
N THR A 95 2.23 10.11 -14.52
CA THR A 95 3.08 10.78 -13.52
C THR A 95 4.01 9.78 -12.85
N LYS A 96 5.00 10.27 -12.11
CA LYS A 96 5.90 9.49 -11.28
C LYS A 96 5.18 8.81 -10.09
N ASP A 97 3.84 8.76 -10.09
CA ASP A 97 2.98 8.29 -9.00
C ASP A 97 2.23 7.04 -9.46
N ALA A 98 2.72 5.86 -9.09
CA ALA A 98 2.10 4.58 -9.42
C ALA A 98 0.88 4.25 -8.55
N ALA A 99 0.15 5.24 -8.03
CA ALA A 99 -1.12 4.99 -7.36
C ALA A 99 -1.92 6.26 -7.11
N GLN A 100 -2.90 6.50 -7.96
CA GLN A 100 -3.76 7.66 -7.85
C GLN A 100 -5.21 7.21 -7.77
N LEU A 101 -5.70 6.87 -6.57
CA LEU A 101 -7.09 7.12 -6.22
C LEU A 101 -7.10 8.43 -5.43
N TYR A 102 -6.86 9.56 -6.09
CA TYR A 102 -6.67 10.85 -5.41
C TYR A 102 -7.96 11.56 -4.96
N HIS A 103 -9.13 10.92 -5.01
CA HIS A 103 -10.36 11.62 -4.62
C HIS A 103 -11.33 10.75 -3.81
N PRO A 104 -11.80 11.21 -2.63
CA PRO A 104 -12.84 10.55 -1.85
C PRO A 104 -14.12 10.26 -2.66
N ASP A 105 -14.40 11.07 -3.69
CA ASP A 105 -15.57 10.88 -4.55
C ASP A 105 -15.40 9.79 -5.63
N VAL A 106 -14.16 9.37 -5.93
CA VAL A 106 -13.92 8.21 -6.79
C VAL A 106 -14.20 6.92 -6.01
N LEU A 107 -13.91 6.87 -4.70
CA LEU A 107 -14.26 5.74 -3.83
C LEU A 107 -15.78 5.52 -3.73
N LYS A 108 -16.59 6.59 -3.77
CA LYS A 108 -18.06 6.47 -3.81
C LYS A 108 -18.57 5.74 -5.05
N LYS A 109 -17.90 5.91 -6.19
CA LYS A 109 -18.33 5.35 -7.49
C LYS A 109 -18.05 3.84 -7.64
N TYR A 110 -17.20 3.26 -6.80
CA TYR A 110 -16.89 1.82 -6.80
C TYR A 110 -17.60 1.05 -5.68
N ARG A 111 -18.47 1.72 -4.90
CA ARG A 111 -19.24 1.13 -3.80
C ARG A 111 -20.72 0.88 -4.13
N ASP A 112 -21.14 1.07 -5.38
CA ASP A 112 -22.48 0.73 -5.89
C ASP A 112 -22.49 -0.63 -6.60
#